data_AF-A0A1F8WVD6-F1
#
_entry.id   AF-A0A1F8WVD6-F1
#
_cell.length_a   1.000
_cell.length_b   1.000
_cell.length_c   1.000
_cell.angle_alpha   90.00
_cell.angle_beta   90.00
_cell.angle_gamma   90.00
#
_symmetry.space_group_name_H-M   'P 1'
#
loop_
_entity.id
_entity.type
_entity.pdbx_description
1 polymer ?
#
loop_
_entity_poly.entity_id
_entity_poly.type
_entity_poly.pdbx_seq_one_letter_code
_entity_poly.pdbx_strand_id
1 'polypeptide(L)'
;MDGILAVTYRCNSRCVMCDTWQFPSERDREIKASDLESLPSMTRLNITGGEPFLRKDLGEILDVVKKRAKRIVISTNGFLTKTTLEVMRQHPDVGIRISFDGIGETHDRVRGVAKAHERALETLKGLKKLGIKDLGIAVTISDQNARDLTALFDLACEHEVELATAILHNAYYFHKEDNEIIDKGLVEREVMNLMGKYLGSRHPKDWFRAYFTRGVLDQMYGRPRELKCTMATDSFYVDPYGNVRPCNVMDLPFGNIMEKPFDEIWKSPEAQKARQCVEACEINCWMIGSVGHLMRQKVWVPLLWIARHKLKASRTRCQQPAAGPVRG
;
A
#
# COMPACT_ATOMS: atom_id res chain seq x y z
N MET A 1 5.96 15.88 -2.88
CA MET A 1 5.98 14.59 -3.59
C MET A 1 5.71 13.47 -2.60
N ASP A 2 5.35 12.28 -3.08
CA ASP A 2 5.21 11.08 -2.25
C ASP A 2 6.35 10.09 -2.54
N GLY A 3 6.71 9.27 -1.55
CA GLY A 3 7.77 8.27 -1.67
C GLY A 3 7.29 6.87 -1.31
N ILE A 4 7.87 5.87 -1.94
CA ILE A 4 7.77 4.46 -1.56
C ILE A 4 9.20 3.95 -1.37
N LEU A 5 9.49 3.34 -0.23
CA LEU A 5 10.81 2.84 0.13
C LEU A 5 10.72 1.38 0.50
N ALA A 6 11.29 0.50 -0.33
CA ALA A 6 11.53 -0.88 0.04
C ALA A 6 12.85 -0.97 0.81
N VAL A 7 12.80 -1.28 2.10
CA VAL A 7 14.01 -1.30 2.97
C VAL A 7 14.78 -2.61 2.93
N THR A 8 14.17 -3.66 2.41
CA THR A 8 14.72 -5.01 2.21
C THR A 8 13.89 -5.75 1.16
N TYR A 9 14.40 -6.83 0.57
CA TYR A 9 13.61 -7.84 -0.16
C TYR A 9 13.50 -9.16 0.61
N ARG A 10 14.08 -9.25 1.80
CA ARG A 10 13.92 -10.41 2.69
C ARG A 10 12.49 -10.44 3.23
N CYS A 11 11.84 -11.60 3.18
CA CYS A 11 10.48 -11.77 3.69
C CYS A 11 10.30 -13.14 4.35
N ASN A 12 9.49 -13.19 5.41
CA ASN A 12 9.11 -14.42 6.11
C ASN A 12 7.72 -14.96 5.70
N SER A 13 7.13 -14.41 4.64
CA SER A 13 5.89 -14.90 4.00
C SER A 13 6.23 -15.54 2.65
N ARG A 14 5.35 -16.41 2.14
CA ARG A 14 5.50 -17.11 0.85
C ARG A 14 4.23 -16.93 0.02
N CYS A 15 3.84 -15.67 -0.18
CA CYS A 15 2.53 -15.34 -0.69
C CYS A 15 2.33 -15.81 -2.14
N VAL A 16 1.11 -16.18 -2.49
CA VAL A 16 0.79 -16.66 -3.85
C VAL A 16 0.96 -15.59 -4.92
N MET A 17 0.91 -14.30 -4.55
CA MET A 17 0.99 -13.17 -5.48
C MET A 17 2.38 -12.53 -5.59
N CYS A 18 3.38 -13.04 -4.86
CA CYS A 18 4.65 -12.34 -4.69
C CYS A 18 5.80 -13.34 -4.44
N ASP A 19 6.80 -13.29 -5.31
CA ASP A 19 7.98 -14.15 -5.29
C ASP A 19 9.23 -13.43 -4.74
N THR A 20 9.11 -12.20 -4.23
CA THR A 20 10.23 -11.44 -3.63
C THR A 20 10.98 -12.23 -2.54
N TRP A 21 10.30 -13.10 -1.79
CA TRP A 21 10.93 -13.95 -0.77
C TRP A 21 11.94 -14.95 -1.34
N GLN A 22 11.85 -15.28 -2.64
CA GLN A 22 12.79 -16.12 -3.36
C GLN A 22 14.05 -15.37 -3.79
N PHE A 23 13.99 -14.03 -3.80
CA PHE A 23 15.07 -13.13 -4.21
C PHE A 23 15.45 -12.17 -3.06
N PRO A 24 15.85 -12.68 -1.89
CA PRO A 24 16.17 -11.85 -0.75
C PRO A 24 17.37 -10.93 -1.04
N SER A 25 17.31 -9.70 -0.55
CA SER A 25 18.45 -8.79 -0.60
C SER A 25 19.58 -9.21 0.34
N GLU A 26 20.81 -8.89 -0.07
CA GLU A 26 22.02 -9.07 0.75
C GLU A 26 22.07 -8.00 1.85
N ARG A 27 22.15 -8.42 3.13
CA ARG A 27 22.01 -7.52 4.29
C ARG A 27 23.03 -6.38 4.33
N ASP A 28 24.25 -6.65 3.91
CA ASP A 28 25.36 -5.70 3.89
C ASP A 28 25.27 -4.69 2.73
N ARG A 29 24.40 -4.97 1.75
CA ARG A 29 24.12 -4.09 0.60
C ARG A 29 22.78 -3.35 0.70
N GLU A 30 21.99 -3.63 1.73
CA GLU A 30 20.74 -2.91 2.01
C GLU A 30 21.05 -1.45 2.40
N ILE A 31 20.20 -0.52 1.95
CA ILE A 31 20.22 0.90 2.34
C ILE A 31 20.39 1.08 3.84
N LYS A 32 21.26 2.01 4.22
CA LYS A 32 21.44 2.44 5.61
C LYS A 32 20.64 3.70 5.87
N ALA A 33 20.42 4.01 7.13
CA ALA A 33 19.71 5.23 7.53
C ALA A 33 20.38 6.49 6.94
N SER A 34 21.71 6.55 6.90
CA SER A 34 22.50 7.66 6.34
C SER A 34 22.22 7.92 4.85
N ASP A 35 21.98 6.87 4.06
CA ASP A 35 21.77 7.00 2.61
C ASP A 35 20.46 7.73 2.30
N LEU A 36 19.51 7.69 3.25
CA LEU A 36 18.19 8.30 3.15
C LEU A 36 18.16 9.78 3.53
N GLU A 37 19.28 10.33 4.01
CA GLU A 37 19.39 11.76 4.31
C GLU A 37 19.28 12.62 3.04
N SER A 38 19.61 12.08 1.87
CA SER A 38 19.50 12.82 0.60
C SER A 38 18.05 12.91 0.08
N LEU A 39 17.10 12.18 0.68
CA LEU A 39 15.72 12.16 0.23
C LEU A 39 15.07 13.56 0.29
N PRO A 40 14.16 13.85 -0.65
CA PRO A 40 13.49 15.15 -0.73
C PRO A 40 12.43 15.27 0.37
N SER A 41 11.93 16.49 0.56
CA SER A 41 10.75 16.72 1.40
C SER A 41 9.50 16.07 0.77
N MET A 42 8.85 15.22 1.54
CA MET A 42 7.72 14.39 1.14
C MET A 42 6.47 14.71 1.93
N THR A 43 5.32 14.63 1.27
CA THR A 43 4.03 14.67 1.95
C THR A 43 3.76 13.33 2.62
N ARG A 44 4.06 12.21 1.94
CA ARG A 44 3.90 10.86 2.47
C ARG A 44 5.05 9.97 2.06
N LEU A 45 5.45 9.07 2.95
CA LEU A 45 6.37 7.97 2.67
C LEU A 45 5.71 6.65 3.07
N ASN A 46 5.62 5.70 2.15
CA ASN A 46 5.31 4.32 2.48
C ASN A 46 6.61 3.53 2.63
N ILE A 47 6.83 2.95 3.80
CA ILE A 47 7.92 2.01 4.03
C ILE A 47 7.36 0.60 3.82
N THR A 48 8.04 -0.15 2.99
CA THR A 48 7.68 -1.50 2.56
C THR A 48 8.98 -2.29 2.34
N GLY A 49 8.94 -3.34 1.53
CA GLY A 49 10.10 -4.11 1.12
C GLY A 49 10.19 -5.39 1.92
N GLY A 50 10.07 -6.52 1.20
CA GLY A 50 9.95 -7.83 1.81
C GLY A 50 9.04 -7.74 3.05
N GLU A 51 9.61 -8.02 4.22
CA GLU A 51 9.05 -7.63 5.51
C GLU A 51 9.95 -6.62 6.25
N PRO A 52 9.53 -5.34 6.40
CA PRO A 52 10.34 -4.31 7.06
C PRO A 52 10.79 -4.67 8.47
N PHE A 53 9.95 -5.36 9.26
CA PHE A 53 10.27 -5.72 10.64
C PHE A 53 11.33 -6.84 10.75
N LEU A 54 11.88 -7.34 9.64
CA LEU A 54 13.11 -8.16 9.65
C LEU A 54 14.39 -7.34 9.78
N ARG A 55 14.31 -6.01 9.70
CA ARG A 55 15.45 -5.11 9.89
C ARG A 55 15.59 -4.68 11.34
N LYS A 56 16.78 -4.89 11.89
CA LYS A 56 17.11 -4.53 13.27
C LYS A 56 17.26 -3.03 13.47
N ASP A 57 17.64 -2.33 12.41
CA ASP A 57 17.87 -0.88 12.35
C ASP A 57 16.68 -0.12 11.71
N LEU A 58 15.49 -0.74 11.65
CA LEU A 58 14.29 -0.08 11.15
C LEU A 58 13.97 1.21 11.94
N GLY A 59 14.23 1.23 13.25
CA GLY A 59 14.05 2.43 14.08
C GLY A 59 14.96 3.59 13.64
N GLU A 60 16.22 3.31 13.34
CA GLU A 60 17.18 4.31 12.85
C GLU A 60 16.75 4.88 11.49
N ILE A 61 16.26 4.01 10.59
CA ILE A 61 15.68 4.43 9.31
C ILE A 61 14.51 5.38 9.54
N LEU A 62 13.60 5.03 10.47
CA LEU A 62 12.44 5.86 10.81
C LEU A 62 12.89 7.25 11.30
N ASP A 63 13.90 7.32 12.16
CA ASP A 63 14.41 8.58 12.70
C ASP A 63 14.97 9.51 11.63
N VAL A 64 15.60 8.98 10.58
CA VAL A 64 16.06 9.79 9.44
C VAL A 64 14.89 10.24 8.57
N VAL A 65 14.03 9.33 8.14
CA VAL A 65 12.99 9.66 7.16
C VAL A 65 11.83 10.47 7.74
N LYS A 66 11.63 10.47 9.06
CA LYS A 66 10.70 11.38 9.76
C LYS A 66 11.02 12.86 9.54
N LYS A 67 12.30 13.19 9.36
CA LYS A 67 12.74 14.56 9.04
C LYS A 67 12.39 14.96 7.60
N ARG A 68 12.06 13.97 6.75
CA ARG A 68 11.81 14.14 5.32
C ARG A 68 10.34 14.00 4.94
N ALA A 69 9.53 13.26 5.70
CA ALA A 69 8.13 13.00 5.35
C ALA A 69 7.15 13.48 6.44
N LYS A 70 6.10 14.20 6.04
CA LYS A 70 5.03 14.63 6.96
C LYS A 70 4.21 13.48 7.54
N ARG A 71 4.07 12.38 6.78
CA ARG A 71 3.36 11.17 7.21
C ARG A 71 4.09 9.93 6.71
N ILE A 72 4.39 9.01 7.61
CA ILE A 72 5.00 7.73 7.30
C ILE A 72 4.00 6.62 7.58
N VAL A 73 3.93 5.64 6.68
CA VAL A 73 3.12 4.42 6.89
C VAL A 73 3.95 3.19 6.54
N ILE A 74 4.07 2.25 7.47
CA ILE A 74 4.72 0.96 7.25
C ILE A 74 3.69 -0.07 6.77
N SER A 75 4.01 -0.77 5.69
CA SER A 75 3.27 -1.97 5.24
C SER A 75 3.94 -3.21 5.82
N THR A 76 3.18 -4.09 6.49
CA THR A 76 3.72 -5.32 7.11
C THR A 76 2.79 -6.51 6.90
N ASN A 77 3.34 -7.73 6.90
CA ASN A 77 2.58 -8.97 7.00
C ASN A 77 1.99 -9.21 8.41
N GLY A 78 2.52 -8.55 9.44
CA GLY A 78 2.01 -8.65 10.81
C GLY A 78 2.38 -9.94 11.54
N PHE A 79 3.37 -10.71 11.08
CA PHE A 79 3.76 -11.98 11.71
C PHE A 79 4.79 -11.83 12.83
N LEU A 80 5.44 -10.68 12.95
CA LEU A 80 6.50 -10.40 13.91
C LEU A 80 5.99 -9.55 15.08
N THR A 81 4.90 -9.97 15.72
CA THR A 81 4.16 -9.22 16.75
C THR A 81 5.07 -8.50 17.74
N LYS A 82 5.98 -9.23 18.41
CA LYS A 82 6.87 -8.66 19.43
C LYS A 82 7.74 -7.52 18.87
N THR A 83 8.42 -7.76 17.77
CA THR A 83 9.31 -6.78 17.11
C THR A 83 8.50 -5.57 16.62
N THR A 84 7.33 -5.81 16.02
CA THR A 84 6.44 -4.74 15.57
C THR A 84 6.02 -3.84 16.72
N LEU A 85 5.60 -4.40 17.86
CA LEU A 85 5.20 -3.61 19.03
C LEU A 85 6.37 -2.86 19.68
N GLU A 86 7.58 -3.42 19.65
CA GLU A 86 8.79 -2.77 20.17
C GLU A 86 9.12 -1.51 19.38
N VAL A 87 9.23 -1.61 18.06
CA VAL A 87 9.49 -0.47 17.17
C VAL A 87 8.37 0.56 17.24
N MET A 88 7.11 0.13 17.14
CA MET A 88 5.98 1.07 17.12
C MET A 88 5.77 1.79 18.46
N ARG A 89 6.25 1.24 19.58
CA ARG A 89 6.24 1.94 20.88
C ARG A 89 7.18 3.13 20.89
N GLN A 90 8.31 3.03 20.19
CA GLN A 90 9.28 4.12 20.05
C GLN A 90 8.87 5.14 18.99
N HIS A 91 8.04 4.73 18.02
CA HIS A 91 7.54 5.60 16.94
C HIS A 91 5.98 5.61 16.85
N PRO A 92 5.27 6.08 17.89
CA PRO A 92 3.80 6.04 17.96
C PRO A 92 3.09 6.96 16.95
N ASP A 93 3.83 7.89 16.35
CA ASP A 93 3.42 8.81 15.28
C ASP A 93 3.45 8.18 13.88
N VAL A 94 4.06 7.01 13.72
CA VAL A 94 4.13 6.29 12.45
C VAL A 94 2.84 5.49 12.24
N GLY A 95 2.28 5.58 11.03
CA GLY A 95 1.16 4.76 10.63
C GLY A 95 1.58 3.33 10.27
N ILE A 96 0.65 2.39 10.36
CA ILE A 96 0.90 1.00 9.99
C ILE A 96 -0.31 0.40 9.30
N ARG A 97 -0.04 -0.40 8.25
CA ARG A 97 -1.04 -1.17 7.51
C ARG A 97 -0.66 -2.63 7.53
N ILE A 98 -1.48 -3.43 8.21
CA ILE A 98 -1.29 -4.88 8.33
C ILE A 98 -2.01 -5.55 7.18
N SER A 99 -1.30 -6.41 6.51
CA SER A 99 -1.83 -7.24 5.44
C SER A 99 -2.87 -8.24 5.94
N PHE A 100 -4.06 -8.23 5.34
CA PHE A 100 -5.13 -9.20 5.54
C PHE A 100 -5.75 -9.59 4.19
N ASP A 101 -5.27 -10.68 3.59
CA ASP A 101 -5.77 -11.20 2.29
C ASP A 101 -6.82 -12.31 2.39
N GLY A 102 -7.64 -12.29 3.44
CA GLY A 102 -8.69 -13.28 3.70
C GLY A 102 -8.97 -13.41 5.19
N ILE A 103 -9.92 -14.28 5.54
CA ILE A 103 -10.23 -14.63 6.93
C ILE A 103 -9.79 -16.08 7.18
N GLY A 104 -9.15 -16.32 8.33
CA GLY A 104 -8.72 -17.66 8.74
C GLY A 104 -7.86 -18.36 7.68
N GLU A 105 -8.28 -19.55 7.25
CA GLU A 105 -7.54 -20.39 6.31
C GLU A 105 -7.34 -19.75 4.93
N THR A 106 -8.27 -18.90 4.46
CA THR A 106 -8.10 -18.18 3.18
C THR A 106 -6.84 -17.32 3.23
N HIS A 107 -6.64 -16.59 4.32
CA HIS A 107 -5.47 -15.73 4.50
C HIS A 107 -4.18 -16.55 4.60
N ASP A 108 -4.20 -17.62 5.38
CA ASP A 108 -3.06 -18.53 5.57
C ASP A 108 -2.59 -19.12 4.24
N ARG A 109 -3.55 -19.58 3.42
CA ARG A 109 -3.29 -20.12 2.09
C ARG A 109 -2.74 -19.05 1.15
N VAL A 110 -3.36 -17.87 1.09
CA VAL A 110 -2.93 -16.78 0.19
C VAL A 110 -1.54 -16.23 0.59
N ARG A 111 -1.21 -16.23 1.88
CA ARG A 111 0.11 -15.80 2.39
C ARG A 111 1.16 -16.90 2.42
N GLY A 112 0.76 -18.16 2.20
CA GLY A 112 1.64 -19.33 2.21
C GLY A 112 2.25 -19.62 3.59
N VAL A 113 1.55 -19.24 4.67
CA VAL A 113 2.02 -19.38 6.05
C VAL A 113 0.87 -19.82 6.95
N ALA A 114 1.06 -20.91 7.67
CA ALA A 114 0.08 -21.40 8.65
C ALA A 114 -0.07 -20.43 9.83
N LYS A 115 -1.30 -20.26 10.30
CA LYS A 115 -1.70 -19.33 11.37
C LYS A 115 -1.35 -17.86 11.07
N ALA A 116 -1.20 -17.50 9.80
CA ALA A 116 -0.91 -16.14 9.39
C ALA A 116 -2.01 -15.16 9.83
N HIS A 117 -3.28 -15.55 9.69
CA HIS A 117 -4.41 -14.72 10.11
C HIS A 117 -4.39 -14.44 11.62
N GLU A 118 -4.14 -15.49 12.42
CA GLU A 118 -4.06 -15.39 13.87
C GLU A 118 -2.93 -14.44 14.31
N ARG A 119 -1.75 -14.57 13.71
CA ARG A 119 -0.59 -13.71 14.00
C ARG A 119 -0.83 -12.25 13.60
N ALA A 120 -1.39 -12.02 12.41
CA ALA A 120 -1.73 -10.67 11.97
C ALA A 120 -2.78 -10.02 12.89
N LEU A 121 -3.75 -10.81 13.38
CA LEU A 121 -4.76 -10.35 14.32
C LEU A 121 -4.19 -10.05 15.71
N GLU A 122 -3.24 -10.86 16.19
CA GLU A 122 -2.49 -10.60 17.42
C GLU A 122 -1.75 -9.26 17.31
N THR A 123 -1.04 -9.03 16.21
CA THR A 123 -0.35 -7.76 15.94
C THR A 123 -1.32 -6.58 15.88
N LEU A 124 -2.46 -6.72 15.20
CA LEU A 124 -3.49 -5.68 15.13
C LEU A 124 -4.00 -5.29 16.52
N LYS A 125 -4.36 -6.28 17.33
CA LYS A 125 -4.85 -6.08 18.71
C LYS A 125 -3.78 -5.46 19.60
N GLY A 126 -2.53 -5.91 19.48
CA GLY A 126 -1.39 -5.35 20.20
C GLY A 126 -1.16 -3.87 19.87
N LEU A 127 -1.21 -3.49 18.59
CA LEU A 127 -1.03 -2.10 18.14
C LEU A 127 -2.20 -1.21 18.57
N LYS A 128 -3.43 -1.74 18.56
CA LYS A 128 -4.59 -1.06 19.15
C LYS A 128 -4.40 -0.78 20.64
N LYS A 129 -3.98 -1.79 21.41
CA LYS A 129 -3.70 -1.65 22.85
C LYS A 129 -2.58 -0.65 23.13
N LEU A 130 -1.59 -0.56 22.24
CA LEU A 130 -0.51 0.41 22.32
C LEU A 130 -0.97 1.85 22.00
N GLY A 131 -2.16 2.04 21.44
CA GLY A 131 -2.73 3.35 21.12
C GLY A 131 -2.26 3.94 19.79
N ILE A 132 -1.78 3.11 18.85
CA ILE A 132 -1.40 3.57 17.50
C ILE A 132 -2.63 4.13 16.79
N LYS A 133 -2.58 5.42 16.45
CA LYS A 133 -3.73 6.16 15.90
C LYS A 133 -3.93 5.92 14.41
N ASP A 134 -2.85 5.87 13.63
CA ASP A 134 -2.90 5.64 12.19
C ASP A 134 -2.73 4.16 11.87
N LEU A 135 -3.74 3.37 12.22
CA LEU A 135 -3.78 1.92 12.08
C LEU A 135 -4.81 1.50 11.02
N GLY A 136 -4.47 0.50 10.22
CA GLY A 136 -5.33 -0.02 9.16
C GLY A 136 -4.95 -1.44 8.77
N ILE A 137 -5.82 -2.07 8.02
CA ILE A 137 -5.56 -3.33 7.33
C ILE A 137 -5.60 -3.12 5.82
N ALA A 138 -4.95 -4.00 5.06
CA ALA A 138 -4.87 -3.91 3.61
C ALA A 138 -5.07 -5.28 2.96
N VAL A 139 -5.80 -5.32 1.84
CA VAL A 139 -6.04 -6.52 1.04
C VAL A 139 -5.57 -6.34 -0.40
N THR A 140 -4.88 -7.35 -0.93
CA THR A 140 -4.68 -7.57 -2.36
C THR A 140 -5.75 -8.52 -2.86
N ILE A 141 -6.69 -7.99 -3.62
CA ILE A 141 -7.89 -8.68 -4.10
C ILE A 141 -7.51 -9.61 -5.26
N SER A 142 -7.96 -10.86 -5.17
CA SER A 142 -7.95 -11.84 -6.26
C SER A 142 -9.19 -12.73 -6.17
N ASP A 143 -9.44 -13.56 -7.18
CA ASP A 143 -10.49 -14.60 -7.13
C ASP A 143 -10.26 -15.62 -6.00
N GLN A 144 -9.02 -15.76 -5.52
CA GLN A 144 -8.67 -16.62 -4.39
C GLN A 144 -9.17 -16.11 -3.04
N ASN A 145 -9.47 -14.82 -2.89
CA ASN A 145 -9.92 -14.24 -1.61
C ASN A 145 -11.13 -13.31 -1.71
N ALA A 146 -11.67 -13.09 -2.91
CA ALA A 146 -12.78 -12.16 -3.14
C ALA A 146 -13.99 -12.41 -2.23
N ARG A 147 -14.29 -13.68 -1.91
CA ARG A 147 -15.41 -14.04 -1.03
C ARG A 147 -15.29 -13.45 0.38
N ASP A 148 -14.08 -13.12 0.82
CA ASP A 148 -13.81 -12.61 2.17
C ASP A 148 -13.82 -11.08 2.25
N LEU A 149 -13.99 -10.35 1.14
CA LEU A 149 -13.89 -8.88 1.14
C LEU A 149 -14.87 -8.20 2.08
N THR A 150 -16.11 -8.69 2.14
CA THR A 150 -17.13 -8.14 3.04
C THR A 150 -16.86 -8.48 4.50
N ALA A 151 -16.26 -9.64 4.78
CA ALA A 151 -15.85 -10.05 6.13
C ALA A 151 -14.62 -9.27 6.61
N LEU A 152 -13.67 -8.98 5.71
CA LEU A 152 -12.53 -8.09 5.98
C LEU A 152 -12.99 -6.67 6.30
N PHE A 153 -14.03 -6.17 5.63
CA PHE A 153 -14.64 -4.89 5.98
C PHE A 153 -15.23 -4.92 7.40
N ASP A 154 -15.91 -6.00 7.78
CA ASP A 154 -16.49 -6.13 9.12
C ASP A 154 -15.38 -6.24 10.19
N LEU A 155 -14.31 -6.97 9.92
CA LEU A 155 -13.11 -7.02 10.78
C LEU A 155 -12.51 -5.62 10.97
N ALA A 156 -12.43 -4.83 9.89
CA ALA A 156 -11.95 -3.45 9.96
C ALA A 156 -12.87 -2.57 10.81
N CYS A 157 -14.20 -2.71 10.70
CA CYS A 157 -15.13 -2.01 11.60
C CYS A 157 -14.97 -2.45 13.06
N GLU A 158 -14.91 -3.77 13.33
CA GLU A 158 -14.82 -4.33 14.69
C GLU A 158 -13.60 -3.77 15.42
N HIS A 159 -12.48 -3.66 14.71
CA HIS A 159 -11.26 -3.07 15.24
C HIS A 159 -11.17 -1.56 15.03
N GLU A 160 -12.19 -0.90 14.51
CA GLU A 160 -12.22 0.53 14.20
C GLU A 160 -10.92 0.98 13.49
N VAL A 161 -10.63 0.35 12.36
CA VAL A 161 -9.47 0.62 11.50
C VAL A 161 -9.90 0.76 10.04
N GLU A 162 -9.03 1.33 9.22
CA GLU A 162 -9.30 1.50 7.79
C GLU A 162 -8.99 0.22 7.00
N LEU A 163 -9.81 -0.13 6.01
CA LEU A 163 -9.48 -1.17 5.01
C LEU A 163 -8.96 -0.50 3.72
N ALA A 164 -7.73 -0.79 3.35
CA ALA A 164 -7.15 -0.42 2.07
C ALA A 164 -7.28 -1.58 1.08
N THR A 165 -7.57 -1.28 -0.18
CA THR A 165 -7.72 -2.29 -1.24
C THR A 165 -6.68 -2.06 -2.33
N ALA A 166 -6.14 -3.13 -2.89
CA ALA A 166 -5.43 -3.15 -4.16
C ALA A 166 -5.89 -4.38 -4.95
N ILE A 167 -5.81 -4.36 -6.27
CA ILE A 167 -6.07 -5.54 -7.09
C ILE A 167 -4.76 -6.30 -7.35
N LEU A 168 -4.85 -7.62 -7.47
CA LEU A 168 -3.76 -8.47 -7.94
C LEU A 168 -3.16 -7.91 -9.23
N HIS A 169 -1.84 -7.78 -9.27
CA HIS A 169 -1.11 -7.33 -10.46
C HIS A 169 0.33 -7.84 -10.46
N ASN A 170 0.95 -7.75 -11.63
CA ASN A 170 2.36 -8.05 -11.84
C ASN A 170 3.22 -6.81 -11.65
N ALA A 171 4.40 -6.99 -11.07
CA ALA A 171 5.31 -5.90 -10.78
C ALA A 171 6.74 -6.42 -10.65
N TYR A 172 7.71 -5.63 -11.11
CA TYR A 172 9.13 -5.86 -10.84
C TYR A 172 9.40 -6.17 -9.36
N TYR A 173 8.84 -5.34 -8.46
CA TYR A 173 9.01 -5.51 -7.01
C TYR A 173 8.56 -6.89 -6.50
N PHE A 174 7.53 -7.47 -7.09
CA PHE A 174 6.98 -8.77 -6.68
C PHE A 174 7.72 -9.96 -7.29
N HIS A 175 8.66 -9.73 -8.21
CA HIS A 175 9.30 -10.78 -9.02
C HIS A 175 8.27 -11.71 -9.68
N LYS A 176 7.16 -11.13 -10.13
CA LYS A 176 6.01 -11.90 -10.63
C LYS A 176 5.40 -11.27 -11.87
N GLU A 177 5.17 -12.10 -12.88
CA GLU A 177 4.67 -11.73 -14.21
C GLU A 177 3.45 -12.57 -14.65
N ASP A 178 3.12 -13.62 -13.90
CA ASP A 178 2.09 -14.62 -14.21
C ASP A 178 0.86 -14.52 -13.31
N ASN A 179 0.73 -13.45 -12.51
CA ASN A 179 -0.50 -13.23 -11.74
C ASN A 179 -1.67 -12.97 -12.70
N GLU A 180 -2.72 -13.77 -12.55
CA GLU A 180 -3.97 -13.63 -13.30
C GLU A 180 -5.17 -13.78 -12.36
N ILE A 181 -6.23 -13.01 -12.63
CA ILE A 181 -7.56 -13.21 -12.04
C ILE A 181 -8.38 -14.01 -13.03
N ILE A 182 -8.66 -15.27 -12.70
CA ILE A 182 -9.36 -16.21 -13.58
C ILE A 182 -10.87 -15.94 -13.49
N ASP A 183 -11.44 -15.92 -12.28
CA ASP A 183 -12.86 -15.65 -12.08
C ASP A 183 -13.14 -14.14 -11.84
N LYS A 184 -13.08 -13.36 -12.92
CA LYS A 184 -13.37 -11.92 -12.89
C LYS A 184 -14.81 -11.60 -12.44
N GLY A 185 -15.77 -12.48 -12.73
CA GLY A 185 -17.18 -12.29 -12.35
C GLY A 185 -17.40 -12.43 -10.84
N LEU A 186 -16.73 -13.39 -10.20
CA LEU A 186 -16.66 -13.49 -8.74
C LEU A 186 -16.06 -12.22 -8.14
N VAL A 187 -14.88 -11.80 -8.63
CA VAL A 187 -14.20 -10.60 -8.10
C VAL A 187 -15.08 -9.37 -8.25
N GLU A 188 -15.68 -9.14 -9.42
CA GLU A 188 -16.56 -8.00 -9.66
C GLU A 188 -17.73 -7.97 -8.69
N ARG A 189 -18.44 -9.10 -8.51
CA ARG A 189 -19.57 -9.18 -7.59
C ARG A 189 -19.16 -8.84 -6.15
N GLU A 190 -18.07 -9.41 -5.65
CA GLU A 190 -17.67 -9.19 -4.25
C GLU A 190 -17.10 -7.78 -4.01
N VAL A 191 -16.42 -7.21 -5.01
CA VAL A 191 -15.99 -5.81 -4.98
C VAL A 191 -17.20 -4.87 -5.00
N MET A 192 -18.24 -5.15 -5.79
CA MET A 192 -19.50 -4.39 -5.76
C MET A 192 -20.19 -4.49 -4.39
N ASN A 193 -20.20 -5.67 -3.77
CA ASN A 193 -20.71 -5.85 -2.40
C ASN A 193 -19.94 -4.97 -1.40
N LEU A 194 -18.60 -4.95 -1.48
CA LEU A 194 -17.75 -4.10 -0.65
C LEU A 194 -18.02 -2.60 -0.89
N MET A 195 -18.13 -2.17 -2.15
CA MET A 195 -18.52 -0.80 -2.50
C MET A 195 -19.88 -0.42 -1.92
N GLY A 196 -20.84 -1.36 -1.92
CA GLY A 196 -22.14 -1.20 -1.27
C GLY A 196 -22.01 -0.93 0.22
N LYS A 197 -21.17 -1.69 0.94
CA LYS A 197 -20.88 -1.45 2.36
C LYS A 197 -20.28 -0.07 2.60
N TYR A 198 -19.27 0.33 1.83
CA TYR A 198 -18.66 1.64 1.89
C TYR A 198 -19.65 2.78 1.62
N LEU A 199 -20.46 2.69 0.56
CA LEU A 199 -21.48 3.68 0.23
C LEU A 199 -22.64 3.68 1.22
N GLY A 200 -22.90 2.59 1.93
CA GLY A 200 -23.91 2.55 3.00
C GLY A 200 -23.43 3.16 4.33
N SER A 201 -22.11 3.34 4.51
CA SER A 201 -21.51 3.97 5.70
C SER A 201 -21.88 5.44 5.83
N ARG A 202 -21.85 5.98 7.05
CA ARG A 202 -22.06 7.41 7.34
C ARG A 202 -20.79 8.25 7.21
N HIS A 203 -19.62 7.62 7.15
CA HIS A 203 -18.35 8.34 7.09
C HIS A 203 -18.00 8.75 5.67
N PRO A 204 -17.79 10.04 5.37
CA PRO A 204 -17.46 10.50 4.03
C PRO A 204 -16.25 9.80 3.41
N LYS A 205 -15.23 9.50 4.22
CA LYS A 205 -14.04 8.75 3.77
C LYS A 205 -14.37 7.41 3.13
N ASP A 206 -15.36 6.70 3.64
CA ASP A 206 -15.77 5.41 3.09
C ASP A 206 -16.35 5.58 1.69
N TRP A 207 -17.01 6.71 1.40
CA TRP A 207 -17.52 6.97 0.05
C TRP A 207 -16.37 7.21 -0.95
N PHE A 208 -15.29 7.86 -0.51
CA PHE A 208 -14.06 7.95 -1.31
C PHE A 208 -13.38 6.59 -1.47
N ARG A 209 -13.46 5.70 -0.47
CA ARG A 209 -13.00 4.31 -0.63
C ARG A 209 -13.84 3.57 -1.64
N ALA A 210 -15.17 3.73 -1.66
CA ALA A 210 -16.00 3.13 -2.70
C ALA A 210 -15.58 3.61 -4.11
N TYR A 211 -15.30 4.90 -4.29
CA TYR A 211 -14.77 5.42 -5.55
C TYR A 211 -13.42 4.80 -5.90
N PHE A 212 -12.50 4.70 -4.92
CA PHE A 212 -11.20 4.06 -5.14
C PHE A 212 -11.37 2.58 -5.51
N THR A 213 -12.20 1.84 -4.79
CA THR A 213 -12.50 0.43 -5.02
C THR A 213 -13.20 0.18 -6.36
N ARG A 214 -13.95 1.14 -6.91
CA ARG A 214 -14.40 1.07 -8.31
C ARG A 214 -13.21 1.00 -9.28
N GLY A 215 -12.20 1.84 -9.08
CA GLY A 215 -11.04 1.87 -9.99
C GLY A 215 -10.21 0.59 -9.97
N VAL A 216 -10.31 -0.21 -8.90
CA VAL A 216 -9.77 -1.58 -8.85
C VAL A 216 -10.43 -2.47 -9.92
N LEU A 217 -11.74 -2.35 -10.14
CA LEU A 217 -12.44 -3.06 -11.23
C LEU A 217 -12.00 -2.56 -12.60
N ASP A 218 -11.85 -1.24 -12.74
CA ASP A 218 -11.40 -0.65 -14.00
C ASP A 218 -10.00 -1.16 -14.36
N GLN A 219 -9.08 -1.27 -13.39
CA GLN A 219 -7.78 -1.90 -13.61
C GLN A 219 -7.91 -3.38 -14.00
N MET A 220 -8.72 -4.18 -13.30
CA MET A 220 -8.91 -5.61 -13.59
C MET A 220 -9.40 -5.86 -15.02
N TYR A 221 -10.27 -4.97 -15.53
CA TYR A 221 -10.81 -5.04 -16.89
C TYR A 221 -9.96 -4.30 -17.93
N GLY A 222 -8.81 -3.74 -17.55
CA GLY A 222 -7.95 -2.97 -18.46
C GLY A 222 -8.59 -1.69 -18.98
N ARG A 223 -9.56 -1.13 -18.26
CA ARG A 223 -10.24 0.11 -18.64
C ARG A 223 -9.32 1.32 -18.39
N PRO A 224 -9.43 2.39 -19.19
CA PRO A 224 -8.60 3.58 -19.03
C PRO A 224 -8.75 4.22 -17.65
N ARG A 225 -7.63 4.73 -17.10
CA ARG A 225 -7.65 5.50 -15.85
C ARG A 225 -8.27 6.87 -16.04
N GLU A 226 -9.26 7.21 -15.21
CA GLU A 226 -9.82 8.57 -15.13
C GLU A 226 -8.79 9.59 -14.58
N LEU A 227 -7.88 9.13 -13.72
CA LEU A 227 -6.79 9.93 -13.15
C LEU A 227 -5.45 9.48 -13.74
N LYS A 228 -4.89 10.26 -14.68
CA LYS A 228 -3.61 9.99 -15.36
C LYS A 228 -2.48 9.81 -14.33
N CYS A 229 -1.64 8.79 -14.53
CA CYS A 229 -0.51 8.49 -13.65
C CYS A 229 0.52 9.64 -13.64
N THR A 230 1.06 9.95 -12.46
CA THR A 230 2.11 10.98 -12.28
C THR A 230 3.35 10.47 -11.53
N MET A 231 3.53 9.14 -11.49
CA MET A 231 4.78 8.52 -11.03
C MET A 231 5.97 9.07 -11.82
N ALA A 232 7.15 9.14 -11.19
CA ALA A 232 8.35 9.86 -11.68
C ALA A 232 8.21 11.39 -11.83
N THR A 233 7.03 11.97 -11.62
CA THR A 233 6.82 13.44 -11.63
C THR A 233 6.59 13.98 -10.22
N ASP A 234 5.66 13.37 -9.47
CA ASP A 234 5.33 13.79 -8.10
C ASP A 234 5.49 12.68 -7.07
N SER A 235 5.98 11.51 -7.50
CA SER A 235 6.10 10.31 -6.68
C SER A 235 7.25 9.42 -7.16
N PHE A 236 7.93 8.72 -6.26
CA PHE A 236 9.07 7.86 -6.58
C PHE A 236 9.09 6.55 -5.77
N TYR A 237 9.87 5.58 -6.25
CA TYR A 237 10.17 4.33 -5.55
C TYR A 237 11.68 4.18 -5.38
N VAL A 238 12.13 3.80 -4.18
CA VAL A 238 13.53 3.41 -3.90
C VAL A 238 13.55 1.96 -3.45
N ASP A 239 14.41 1.17 -4.09
CA ASP A 239 14.63 -0.24 -3.72
C ASP A 239 15.70 -0.41 -2.62
N PRO A 240 15.88 -1.62 -2.06
CA PRO A 240 16.83 -1.85 -0.97
C PRO A 240 18.27 -1.57 -1.35
N TYR A 241 18.61 -1.51 -2.64
CA TYR A 241 19.95 -1.22 -3.13
C TYR A 241 20.12 0.27 -3.46
N GLY A 242 19.16 1.11 -3.13
CA GLY A 242 19.21 2.56 -3.34
C GLY A 242 18.81 3.00 -4.74
N ASN A 243 18.41 2.09 -5.63
CA ASN A 243 18.02 2.51 -6.98
C ASN A 243 16.68 3.26 -6.94
N VAL A 244 16.66 4.43 -7.56
CA VAL A 244 15.46 5.24 -7.76
C VAL A 244 14.77 4.79 -9.04
N ARG A 245 13.49 4.45 -8.93
CA ARG A 245 12.64 3.97 -10.02
C ARG A 245 11.35 4.79 -10.09
N PRO A 246 10.64 4.79 -11.23
CA PRO A 246 9.37 5.49 -11.35
C PRO A 246 8.33 4.98 -10.38
N CYS A 247 8.24 3.66 -10.24
CA CYS A 247 7.26 2.95 -9.45
C CYS A 247 7.79 1.55 -9.08
N ASN A 248 7.00 0.77 -8.36
CA ASN A 248 7.31 -0.61 -8.00
C ASN A 248 7.07 -1.62 -9.15
N VAL A 249 6.47 -1.19 -10.27
CA VAL A 249 6.07 -2.07 -11.38
C VAL A 249 7.15 -2.17 -12.47
N MET A 250 7.74 -1.05 -12.86
CA MET A 250 8.70 -1.01 -13.96
C MET A 250 10.12 -1.35 -13.51
N ASP A 251 10.81 -2.21 -14.27
CA ASP A 251 12.25 -2.38 -14.14
C ASP A 251 13.00 -1.28 -14.89
N LEU A 252 12.97 -0.06 -14.35
CA LEU A 252 13.59 1.11 -14.97
C LEU A 252 14.28 1.99 -13.91
N PRO A 253 15.45 1.59 -13.38
CA PRO A 253 16.21 2.45 -12.49
C PRO A 253 16.78 3.64 -13.28
N PHE A 254 16.74 4.83 -12.69
CA PHE A 254 17.28 6.06 -13.32
C PHE A 254 18.30 6.81 -12.44
N GLY A 255 18.79 6.16 -11.38
CA GLY A 255 19.89 6.61 -10.54
C GLY A 255 19.91 5.87 -9.21
N ASN A 256 20.94 6.12 -8.38
CA ASN A 256 21.11 5.45 -7.09
C ASN A 256 21.45 6.46 -5.97
N ILE A 257 20.64 6.50 -4.90
CA ILE A 257 20.79 7.46 -3.79
C ILE A 257 22.04 7.23 -2.92
N MET A 258 22.67 6.06 -3.02
CA MET A 258 23.95 5.77 -2.37
C MET A 258 25.13 6.38 -3.12
N GLU A 259 24.95 6.71 -4.40
CA GLU A 259 26.01 7.23 -5.26
C GLU A 259 25.90 8.76 -5.44
N LYS A 260 24.68 9.26 -5.56
CA LYS A 260 24.39 10.66 -5.89
C LYS A 260 23.26 11.23 -5.04
N PRO A 261 23.26 12.54 -4.74
CA PRO A 261 22.13 13.18 -4.09
C PRO A 261 20.83 13.03 -4.90
N PHE A 262 19.71 12.82 -4.22
CA PHE A 262 18.41 12.61 -4.87
C PHE A 262 18.04 13.69 -5.89
N ASP A 263 18.31 14.96 -5.57
CA ASP A 263 17.97 16.09 -6.46
C ASP A 263 18.72 16.04 -7.80
N GLU A 264 19.97 15.58 -7.80
CA GLU A 264 20.74 15.36 -9.04
C GLU A 264 20.13 14.22 -9.86
N ILE A 265 19.80 13.10 -9.20
CA ILE A 265 19.14 11.95 -9.86
C ILE A 265 17.79 12.39 -10.45
N TRP A 266 17.00 13.16 -9.71
CA TRP A 266 15.66 13.56 -10.13
C TRP A 266 15.68 14.52 -11.33
N LYS A 267 16.74 15.32 -11.50
CA LYS A 267 16.90 16.25 -12.61
C LYS A 267 17.67 15.67 -13.80
N SER A 268 18.08 14.41 -13.71
CA SER A 268 18.92 13.77 -14.73
C SER A 268 18.17 13.54 -16.05
N PRO A 269 18.89 13.42 -17.18
CA PRO A 269 18.33 12.94 -18.44
C PRO A 269 17.65 11.58 -18.31
N GLU A 270 18.16 10.68 -17.47
CA GLU A 270 17.61 9.36 -17.20
C GLU A 270 16.23 9.47 -16.51
N ALA A 271 16.09 10.37 -15.54
CA ALA A 271 14.78 10.64 -14.92
C ALA A 271 13.78 11.22 -15.92
N GLN A 272 14.24 12.04 -16.88
CA GLN A 272 13.37 12.54 -17.95
C GLN A 272 12.89 11.43 -18.89
N LYS A 273 13.77 10.50 -19.27
CA LYS A 273 13.38 9.29 -20.03
C LYS A 273 12.36 8.46 -19.24
N ALA A 274 12.59 8.29 -17.94
CA ALA A 274 11.69 7.53 -17.07
C ALA A 274 10.28 8.16 -17.01
N ARG A 275 10.18 9.50 -16.98
CA ARG A 275 8.89 10.21 -17.09
C ARG A 275 8.19 9.97 -18.41
N GLN A 276 8.92 9.95 -19.53
CA GLN A 276 8.36 9.64 -20.85
C GLN A 276 7.83 8.20 -20.90
N CYS A 277 8.56 7.24 -20.31
CA CYS A 277 8.08 5.86 -20.18
C CYS A 277 6.81 5.75 -19.34
N VAL A 278 6.70 6.51 -18.24
CA VAL A 278 5.46 6.56 -17.44
C VAL A 278 4.30 7.17 -18.22
N GLU A 279 4.55 8.21 -19.00
CA GLU A 279 3.52 8.83 -19.83
C GLU A 279 2.98 7.89 -20.91
N ALA A 280 3.83 7.04 -21.48
CA ALA A 280 3.47 6.03 -22.47
C ALA A 280 3.01 4.69 -21.85
N CYS A 281 2.88 4.59 -20.53
CA CYS A 281 2.57 3.33 -19.85
C CYS A 281 1.09 2.93 -19.98
N GLU A 282 0.84 1.70 -20.44
CA GLU A 282 -0.51 1.16 -20.67
C GLU A 282 -1.04 0.26 -19.55
N ILE A 283 -0.24 0.02 -18.48
CA ILE A 283 -0.60 -0.92 -17.39
C ILE A 283 -1.85 -0.45 -16.62
N ASN A 284 -2.17 0.86 -16.64
CA ASN A 284 -3.34 1.43 -15.99
C ASN A 284 -3.45 1.12 -14.47
N CYS A 285 -2.32 0.99 -13.77
CA CYS A 285 -2.28 0.69 -12.33
C CYS A 285 -3.14 1.62 -11.46
N TRP A 286 -3.92 1.06 -10.56
CA TRP A 286 -4.80 1.76 -9.62
C TRP A 286 -4.47 1.38 -8.18
N MET A 287 -3.42 2.00 -7.65
CA MET A 287 -2.91 1.77 -6.30
C MET A 287 -3.01 3.05 -5.46
N ILE A 288 -3.09 2.92 -4.14
CA ILE A 288 -3.16 4.09 -3.25
C ILE A 288 -1.93 5.01 -3.41
N GLY A 289 -0.77 4.43 -3.73
CA GLY A 289 0.47 5.17 -4.02
C GLY A 289 0.42 5.94 -5.34
N SER A 290 -0.27 5.44 -6.37
CA SER A 290 -0.32 6.06 -7.70
C SER A 290 -1.55 6.94 -7.94
N VAL A 291 -2.59 6.82 -7.12
CA VAL A 291 -3.88 7.50 -7.31
C VAL A 291 -4.31 8.33 -6.10
N GLY A 292 -3.88 7.97 -4.89
CA GLY A 292 -4.39 8.59 -3.66
C GLY A 292 -4.11 10.09 -3.56
N HIS A 293 -2.98 10.57 -4.08
CA HIS A 293 -2.69 12.00 -4.16
C HIS A 293 -3.50 12.69 -5.25
N LEU A 294 -3.68 12.06 -6.42
CA LEU A 294 -4.49 12.57 -7.52
C LEU A 294 -5.96 12.75 -7.11
N MET A 295 -6.50 11.83 -6.33
CA MET A 295 -7.86 11.96 -5.78
C MET A 295 -8.01 13.18 -4.88
N ARG A 296 -6.96 13.60 -4.17
CA ARG A 296 -6.99 14.82 -3.34
C ARG A 296 -6.80 16.08 -4.16
N GLN A 297 -5.90 16.05 -5.15
CA GLN A 297 -5.67 17.18 -6.06
C GLN A 297 -6.90 17.45 -6.95
N LYS A 298 -7.58 16.39 -7.41
CA LYS A 298 -8.77 16.47 -8.28
C LYS A 298 -10.03 16.00 -7.55
N VAL A 299 -10.24 16.47 -6.32
CA VAL A 299 -11.31 16.01 -5.40
C VAL A 299 -12.72 16.09 -6.00
N TRP A 300 -12.97 16.99 -6.94
CA TRP A 300 -14.25 17.11 -7.65
C TRP A 300 -14.63 15.85 -8.43
N VAL A 301 -13.66 15.12 -8.97
CA VAL A 301 -13.89 13.88 -9.73
C VAL A 301 -14.54 12.79 -8.86
N PRO A 302 -13.93 12.35 -7.73
CA PRO A 302 -14.59 11.41 -6.83
C PRO A 302 -15.87 11.99 -6.21
N LEU A 303 -15.94 13.30 -5.90
CA LEU A 303 -17.15 13.90 -5.34
C LEU A 303 -18.36 13.81 -6.27
N LEU A 304 -18.19 14.11 -7.56
CA LEU A 304 -19.25 13.98 -8.57
C LEU A 304 -19.72 12.53 -8.70
N TRP A 305 -18.79 11.58 -8.67
CA TRP A 305 -19.13 10.16 -8.68
C TRP A 305 -19.91 9.76 -7.41
N ILE A 306 -19.43 10.16 -6.23
CA ILE A 306 -20.07 9.87 -4.94
C ILE A 306 -21.50 10.41 -4.91
N ALA A 307 -21.71 11.66 -5.32
CA ALA A 307 -23.04 12.30 -5.33
C ALA A 307 -24.06 11.50 -6.16
N ARG A 308 -23.64 10.94 -7.31
CA ARG A 308 -24.50 10.14 -8.19
C ARG A 308 -24.86 8.76 -7.63
N HIS A 309 -23.97 8.16 -6.83
CA HIS A 309 -24.12 6.77 -6.38
C HIS A 309 -24.60 6.64 -4.94
N LYS A 310 -24.31 7.62 -4.07
CA LYS A 310 -24.68 7.60 -2.66
C LYS A 310 -26.19 7.57 -2.43
N LEU A 311 -26.97 8.24 -3.28
CA LEU A 311 -28.44 8.29 -3.16
C LEU A 311 -29.12 6.93 -3.42
N LYS A 312 -28.44 6.01 -4.11
CA LYS A 312 -28.95 4.67 -4.44
C LYS A 312 -28.54 3.61 -3.41
N ALA A 313 -27.70 3.96 -2.43
CA ALA A 313 -27.13 3.00 -1.50
C ALA A 313 -28.02 2.79 -0.26
N SER A 314 -28.29 1.53 0.06
CA SER A 314 -28.93 1.12 1.31
C SER A 314 -28.03 1.44 2.51
N ARG A 315 -28.62 1.90 3.63
CA ARG A 315 -27.85 2.24 4.84
C ARG A 315 -27.24 0.99 5.48
N THR A 316 -25.94 1.06 5.80
CA THR A 316 -25.22 -0.01 6.53
C THR A 316 -25.10 0.36 8.01
N ARG A 317 -25.21 -0.63 8.92
CA ARG A 317 -25.07 -0.42 10.38
C ARG A 317 -23.60 -0.26 10.83
N CYS A 318 -22.67 -0.95 10.16
CA CYS A 318 -21.22 -0.94 10.39
C CYS A 318 -20.55 0.32 9.83
N GLN A 319 -19.59 0.89 10.54
CA GLN A 319 -18.94 2.17 10.22
C GLN A 319 -17.42 2.08 10.50
N GLN A 320 -16.58 2.48 9.54
CA GLN A 320 -15.12 2.61 9.77
C GLN A 320 -14.81 3.93 10.49
N PRO A 321 -13.73 4.02 11.28
CA PRO A 321 -13.42 5.19 12.09
C PRO A 321 -13.30 6.48 11.25
N ALA A 322 -13.79 7.59 11.81
CA ALA A 322 -13.48 8.92 11.31
C ALA A 322 -11.96 9.19 11.48
N ALA A 323 -11.39 10.03 10.60
CA ALA A 323 -9.97 10.36 10.69
C ALA A 323 -9.59 10.91 12.07
N GLY A 324 -8.57 10.32 12.70
CA GLY A 324 -7.70 11.11 13.57
C GLY A 324 -7.08 12.26 12.76
N PRO A 325 -6.83 13.43 13.38
CA PRO A 325 -6.40 14.62 12.65
C PRO A 325 -5.10 14.33 11.88
N VAL A 326 -5.16 14.46 10.55
CA VAL A 326 -3.97 14.64 9.71
C VAL A 326 -3.48 16.04 10.02
N ARG A 327 -2.60 16.18 11.03
CA ARG A 327 -1.90 17.44 11.25
C ARG A 327 -0.98 17.67 10.04
N GLY A 328 -1.13 18.84 9.42
CA GLY A 328 -0.60 19.19 8.10
C GLY A 328 0.88 19.48 8.05
#